data_AF-A0A9R1XNB5-F1
#
_entry.id   AF-A0A9R1XNB5-F1
#
_cell.length_a   1.000
_cell.length_b   1.000
_cell.length_c   1.000
_cell.angle_alpha   90.00
_cell.angle_beta   90.00
_cell.angle_gamma   90.00
#
_symmetry.space_group_name_H-M   'P 1'
#
loop_
_entity.id
_entity.type
_entity.pdbx_description
1 polymer ?
#
loop_
_entity_poly.entity_id
_entity_poly.type
_entity_poly.pdbx_seq_one_letter_code
_entity_poly.pdbx_strand_id
1 'polypeptide(L)'
;MGLNSTTLVPGNTKDEKALAAQYQLMNYMSTHMFVRRLVSQKRRRMLVGGYDLDMSYITDRILAMSFPAERMRAIYRNPMWQVKEVLEMRHAGHYKVYNLCIEQDYDPSHFNDRVERFPFDDNHVPSLPMIKEFCQSVHSWLSSDPKNIVVIHCMAGKGRTGLMVSSYLVYSGWLAEEALQVYADKRTTNNLGVTIPSQRRYVNYWQKSLSFPSSCPPDVNIPEPSCREFRQIRLIDTKNIETVFFVVSQMQEVSGQRYRPSTDTCRNFCRKIRNGGRHSFSFIEEDEEETQSCLDCYFGKTVQVNGDVCVTFYEKNIGGRLFYACFNTAFIEDNSIHFSITELDKVGSKGKSIAGPDFRVEFLFGPPNPNPNELFSGLTLTDGSEDSDCGDGCNSNR
;
A
#
# COMPACT_ATOMS: atom_id res chain seq x y z
N MET A 1 -31.61 -53.51 -60.98
CA MET A 1 -30.67 -54.21 -60.06
C MET A 1 -29.44 -53.31 -59.90
N GLY A 2 -29.07 -52.97 -58.66
CA GLY A 2 -27.73 -52.49 -58.29
C GLY A 2 -27.46 -50.97 -58.36
N LEU A 3 -27.98 -50.19 -57.42
CA LEU A 3 -27.31 -48.95 -56.98
C LEU A 3 -26.20 -49.36 -55.99
N ASN A 4 -24.94 -49.31 -56.42
CA ASN A 4 -23.81 -49.53 -55.52
C ASN A 4 -23.61 -48.30 -54.63
N SER A 5 -23.93 -48.49 -53.36
CA SER A 5 -23.60 -47.59 -52.26
C SER A 5 -22.08 -47.62 -52.05
N THR A 6 -21.39 -46.53 -52.40
CA THR A 6 -19.98 -46.34 -52.03
C THR A 6 -19.92 -46.14 -50.52
N THR A 7 -19.39 -47.14 -49.84
CA THR A 7 -19.24 -47.19 -48.39
C THR A 7 -18.28 -46.08 -47.96
N LEU A 8 -18.79 -45.10 -47.21
CA LEU A 8 -17.96 -44.16 -46.46
C LEU A 8 -17.14 -44.98 -45.46
N VAL A 9 -15.82 -45.01 -45.66
CA VAL A 9 -14.87 -45.52 -44.66
C VAL A 9 -15.08 -44.67 -43.40
N PRO A 10 -15.42 -45.25 -42.22
CA PRO A 10 -15.51 -44.48 -41.00
C PRO A 10 -14.12 -43.96 -40.67
N GLY A 11 -13.94 -42.64 -40.75
CA GLY A 11 -12.76 -41.97 -40.22
C GLY A 11 -12.52 -42.45 -38.79
N ASN A 12 -11.27 -42.77 -38.47
CA ASN A 12 -10.86 -43.34 -37.19
C ASN A 12 -11.23 -42.36 -36.06
N THR A 13 -12.40 -42.53 -35.45
CA THR A 13 -12.99 -41.63 -34.45
C THR A 13 -12.10 -41.36 -33.23
N LYS A 14 -11.06 -42.20 -33.02
CA LYS A 14 -10.02 -41.97 -32.01
C LYS A 14 -9.07 -40.82 -32.39
N ASP A 15 -8.70 -40.70 -33.66
CA ASP A 15 -7.78 -39.66 -34.14
C ASP A 15 -8.47 -38.29 -34.18
N GLU A 16 -9.75 -38.23 -34.53
CA GLU A 16 -10.53 -36.98 -34.48
C GLU A 16 -10.76 -36.49 -33.04
N LYS A 17 -10.99 -37.39 -32.09
CA LYS A 17 -11.11 -37.02 -30.66
C LYS A 17 -9.77 -36.58 -30.07
N ALA A 18 -8.67 -37.23 -30.44
CA ALA A 18 -7.33 -36.82 -30.03
C ALA A 18 -6.95 -35.45 -30.59
N LEU A 19 -7.28 -35.20 -31.86
CA LEU A 19 -7.07 -33.91 -32.52
C LEU A 19 -7.95 -32.82 -31.91
N ALA A 20 -9.22 -33.10 -31.63
CA ALA A 20 -10.13 -32.17 -30.95
C ALA A 20 -9.64 -31.83 -29.53
N ALA A 21 -9.14 -32.82 -28.79
CA ALA A 21 -8.52 -32.61 -27.48
C ALA A 21 -7.24 -31.77 -27.58
N GLN A 22 -6.41 -31.98 -28.61
CA GLN A 22 -5.24 -31.13 -28.88
C GLN A 22 -5.64 -29.69 -29.21
N TYR A 23 -6.65 -29.47 -30.06
CA TYR A 23 -7.16 -28.12 -30.36
C TYR A 23 -7.76 -27.43 -29.13
N GLN A 24 -8.52 -28.15 -28.31
CA GLN A 24 -9.04 -27.63 -27.05
C GLN A 24 -7.93 -27.26 -26.07
N LEU A 25 -6.89 -28.10 -25.98
CA LEU A 25 -5.71 -27.83 -25.16
C LEU A 25 -4.94 -26.61 -25.67
N MET A 26 -4.68 -26.52 -26.99
CA MET A 26 -4.01 -25.38 -27.61
C MET A 26 -4.80 -24.08 -27.43
N ASN A 27 -6.12 -24.10 -27.60
CA ASN A 27 -6.99 -22.94 -27.38
C ASN A 27 -7.02 -22.55 -25.91
N TYR A 28 -7.10 -23.52 -24.99
CA TYR A 28 -7.03 -23.28 -23.56
C TYR A 28 -5.69 -22.64 -23.16
N MET A 29 -4.57 -23.20 -23.61
CA MET A 29 -3.23 -22.67 -23.35
C MET A 29 -3.03 -21.28 -23.92
N SER A 30 -3.47 -21.04 -25.16
CA SER A 30 -3.36 -19.73 -25.82
C SER A 30 -4.20 -18.66 -25.12
N THR A 31 -5.45 -18.99 -24.77
CA THR A 31 -6.35 -18.11 -24.02
C THR A 31 -5.79 -17.81 -22.63
N HIS A 32 -5.25 -18.82 -21.96
CA HIS A 32 -4.65 -18.67 -20.64
C HIS A 32 -3.39 -17.78 -20.67
N MET A 33 -2.51 -17.94 -21.66
CA MET A 33 -1.36 -17.06 -21.85
C MET A 33 -1.79 -15.61 -22.12
N PHE A 34 -2.85 -15.43 -22.93
CA PHE A 34 -3.40 -14.10 -23.23
C PHE A 34 -3.96 -13.42 -21.97
N VAL A 35 -4.79 -14.10 -21.18
CA VAL A 35 -5.35 -13.57 -19.92
C VAL A 35 -4.24 -13.24 -18.91
N ARG A 36 -3.24 -14.11 -18.78
CA ARG A 36 -2.07 -13.85 -17.92
C ARG A 36 -1.32 -12.59 -18.36
N ARG A 37 -1.09 -12.40 -19.67
CA ARG A 37 -0.45 -11.19 -20.22
C ARG A 37 -1.26 -9.93 -19.95
N LEU A 38 -2.59 -9.99 -20.07
CA LEU A 38 -3.49 -8.89 -19.72
C LEU A 38 -3.39 -8.49 -18.25
N VAL A 39 -3.37 -9.47 -17.33
CA VAL A 39 -3.26 -9.19 -15.89
C VAL A 39 -1.87 -8.70 -15.50
N SER A 40 -0.80 -9.20 -16.12
CA SER A 40 0.56 -8.66 -15.93
C SER A 40 0.73 -7.24 -16.47
N GLN A 41 -0.08 -6.85 -17.46
CA GLN A 41 0.02 -5.55 -18.14
C GLN A 41 1.48 -5.27 -18.56
N LYS A 42 2.07 -4.17 -18.06
CA LYS A 42 3.42 -3.70 -18.34
C LYS A 42 4.48 -4.26 -17.38
N ARG A 43 4.24 -5.39 -16.70
CA ARG A 43 5.22 -6.06 -15.83
C ARG A 43 6.05 -7.08 -16.61
N ARG A 44 7.33 -7.19 -16.26
CA ARG A 44 8.24 -8.18 -16.87
C ARG A 44 7.89 -9.58 -16.36
N ARG A 45 7.89 -10.54 -17.29
CA ARG A 45 7.61 -11.96 -17.03
C ARG A 45 8.85 -12.78 -17.37
N MET A 46 9.05 -13.88 -16.66
CA MET A 46 10.14 -14.81 -16.89
C MET A 46 9.61 -16.09 -17.54
N LEU A 47 10.27 -16.53 -18.61
CA LEU A 47 10.02 -17.82 -19.25
C LEU A 47 11.09 -18.82 -18.78
N VAL A 48 10.69 -19.85 -18.04
CA VAL A 48 11.59 -20.89 -17.50
C VAL A 48 10.97 -22.25 -17.68
N GLY A 49 11.66 -23.18 -18.35
CA GLY A 49 11.19 -24.56 -18.49
C GLY A 49 9.80 -24.67 -19.15
N GLY A 50 9.46 -23.72 -20.03
CA GLY A 50 8.12 -23.61 -20.65
C GLY A 50 7.08 -22.87 -19.81
N TYR A 51 7.39 -22.47 -18.57
CA TYR A 51 6.50 -21.70 -17.70
C TYR A 51 6.65 -20.20 -17.91
N ASP A 52 5.54 -19.50 -18.18
CA ASP A 52 5.45 -18.04 -18.29
C ASP A 52 4.89 -17.44 -16.98
N LEU A 53 5.79 -16.94 -16.13
CA LEU A 53 5.49 -16.46 -14.79
C LEU A 53 5.74 -14.95 -14.65
N ASP A 54 4.82 -14.25 -14.00
CA ASP A 54 4.94 -12.84 -13.61
C ASP A 54 5.93 -12.71 -12.43
N MET A 55 7.22 -12.82 -12.76
CA MET A 55 8.37 -12.73 -11.86
C MET A 55 9.59 -12.17 -12.61
N SER A 56 10.50 -11.51 -11.89
CA SER A 56 11.70 -10.90 -12.46
C SER A 56 12.78 -10.74 -11.40
N TYR A 57 14.03 -11.04 -11.75
CA TYR A 57 15.20 -10.72 -10.93
C TYR A 57 15.42 -9.21 -10.93
N ILE A 58 15.44 -8.63 -9.73
CA ILE A 58 15.80 -7.22 -9.51
C ILE A 58 17.32 -7.13 -9.41
N THR A 59 17.92 -8.06 -8.67
CA THR A 59 19.36 -8.37 -8.68
C THR A 59 19.53 -9.88 -8.84
N ASP A 60 20.76 -10.38 -8.92
CA ASP A 60 21.04 -11.81 -9.05
C ASP A 60 20.47 -12.65 -7.89
N ARG A 61 20.25 -12.04 -6.73
CA ARG A 61 19.82 -12.71 -5.50
C ARG A 61 18.46 -12.24 -4.95
N ILE A 62 17.80 -11.32 -5.64
CA ILE A 62 16.49 -10.77 -5.25
C ILE A 62 15.50 -10.96 -6.40
N LEU A 63 14.54 -11.86 -6.19
CA LEU A 63 13.45 -12.12 -7.12
C LEU A 63 12.17 -11.43 -6.64
N ALA A 64 11.53 -10.64 -7.51
CA ALA A 64 10.21 -10.06 -7.26
C ALA A 64 9.15 -10.78 -8.09
N MET A 65 7.98 -11.09 -7.52
CA MET A 65 6.90 -11.75 -8.25
C MET A 65 5.51 -11.28 -7.86
N SER A 66 4.52 -11.61 -8.70
CA SER A 66 3.10 -11.54 -8.32
C SER A 66 2.68 -12.74 -7.47
N PHE A 67 1.54 -12.65 -6.80
CA PHE A 67 1.05 -13.67 -5.88
C PHE A 67 1.02 -15.09 -6.48
N PRO A 68 1.58 -16.10 -5.79
CA PRO A 68 1.45 -17.50 -6.17
C PRO A 68 0.04 -17.98 -5.80
N ALA A 69 -0.80 -18.20 -6.81
CA ALA A 69 -2.21 -18.51 -6.62
C ALA A 69 -2.49 -20.01 -6.72
N GLU A 70 -3.46 -20.45 -5.92
CA GLU A 70 -4.12 -21.74 -6.03
C GLU A 70 -5.40 -21.69 -6.87
N ARG A 71 -5.81 -22.86 -7.36
CA ARG A 71 -7.15 -23.12 -7.94
C ARG A 71 -7.51 -22.11 -9.04
N MET A 72 -8.76 -21.62 -9.07
CA MET A 72 -9.31 -20.77 -10.12
C MET A 72 -8.54 -19.45 -10.31
N ARG A 73 -7.81 -18.96 -9.31
CA ARG A 73 -7.01 -17.73 -9.43
C ARG A 73 -5.70 -17.94 -10.20
N ALA A 74 -5.23 -19.19 -10.32
CA ALA A 74 -4.08 -19.54 -11.16
C ALA A 74 -4.34 -19.34 -12.67
N ILE A 75 -5.62 -19.17 -13.07
CA ILE A 75 -6.03 -18.87 -14.46
C ILE A 75 -5.47 -17.51 -14.93
N TYR A 76 -5.22 -16.58 -14.01
CA TYR A 76 -4.75 -15.24 -14.38
C TYR A 76 -3.56 -14.75 -13.53
N ARG A 77 -3.14 -15.51 -12.52
CA ARG A 77 -1.93 -15.29 -11.72
C ARG A 77 -0.90 -16.39 -11.95
N ASN A 78 0.22 -16.31 -11.23
CA ASN A 78 1.23 -17.38 -11.22
C ASN A 78 0.64 -18.61 -10.53
N PRO A 79 0.54 -19.78 -11.18
CA PRO A 79 0.17 -21.00 -10.47
C PRO A 79 1.26 -21.35 -9.46
N MET A 80 0.87 -21.55 -8.20
CA MET A 80 1.85 -21.79 -7.13
C MET A 80 2.76 -22.99 -7.40
N TRP A 81 2.23 -24.09 -7.97
CA TRP A 81 3.03 -25.27 -8.30
C TRP A 81 4.12 -24.96 -9.35
N GLN A 82 3.83 -24.11 -10.35
CA GLN A 82 4.83 -23.68 -11.34
C GLN A 82 5.91 -22.81 -10.70
N VAL A 83 5.51 -21.93 -9.76
CA VAL A 83 6.47 -21.12 -9.00
C VAL A 83 7.38 -22.04 -8.17
N LYS A 84 6.82 -23.01 -7.43
CA LYS A 84 7.58 -23.98 -6.66
C LYS A 84 8.59 -24.72 -7.55
N GLU A 85 8.13 -25.28 -8.67
CA GLU A 85 8.97 -26.06 -9.58
C GLU A 85 10.12 -25.22 -10.18
N VAL A 86 9.85 -23.98 -10.58
CA VAL A 86 10.90 -23.06 -11.06
C VAL A 86 11.91 -22.73 -9.97
N LEU A 87 11.47 -22.54 -8.73
CA LEU A 87 12.36 -22.28 -7.60
C LEU A 87 13.18 -23.51 -7.21
N GLU A 88 12.61 -24.71 -7.20
CA GLU A 88 13.36 -25.94 -6.97
C GLU A 88 14.35 -26.23 -8.10
N MET A 89 13.95 -26.01 -9.36
CA MET A 89 14.83 -26.24 -10.53
C MET A 89 16.07 -25.33 -10.52
N ARG A 90 15.92 -24.07 -10.10
CA ARG A 90 17.00 -23.08 -10.16
C ARG A 90 17.73 -22.88 -8.84
N HIS A 91 17.05 -23.07 -7.72
CA HIS A 91 17.48 -22.67 -6.38
C HIS A 91 17.09 -23.69 -5.31
N ALA A 92 17.06 -24.99 -5.63
CA ALA A 92 16.81 -26.06 -4.66
C ALA A 92 17.66 -25.83 -3.39
N GLY A 93 17.01 -25.84 -2.22
CA GLY A 93 17.69 -25.57 -0.95
C GLY A 93 17.92 -24.08 -0.62
N HIS A 94 17.96 -23.20 -1.62
CA HIS A 94 18.57 -21.86 -1.52
C HIS A 94 17.62 -20.69 -1.77
N TYR A 95 16.30 -20.83 -1.54
CA TYR A 95 15.37 -19.71 -1.61
C TYR A 95 14.56 -19.54 -0.32
N LYS A 96 14.19 -18.29 -0.01
CA LYS A 96 13.20 -17.95 1.02
C LYS A 96 12.17 -16.98 0.45
N VAL A 97 10.89 -17.22 0.73
CA VAL A 97 9.76 -16.47 0.20
C VAL A 97 9.24 -15.49 1.26
N TYR A 98 8.98 -14.25 0.86
CA TYR A 98 8.41 -13.20 1.70
C TYR A 98 7.03 -12.79 1.16
N ASN A 99 5.98 -13.07 1.95
CA ASN A 99 4.59 -12.71 1.63
C ASN A 99 4.22 -11.39 2.31
N LEU A 100 3.94 -10.36 1.50
CA LEU A 100 3.56 -9.02 1.97
C LEU A 100 2.04 -8.80 2.05
N CYS A 101 1.23 -9.80 1.71
CA CYS A 101 -0.23 -9.69 1.71
C CYS A 101 -0.79 -9.86 3.12
N ILE A 102 -1.62 -8.91 3.56
CA ILE A 102 -2.50 -9.12 4.72
C ILE A 102 -3.77 -9.86 4.31
N GLU A 103 -4.27 -9.58 3.10
CA GLU A 103 -5.55 -10.04 2.58
C GLU A 103 -5.55 -11.49 2.06
N GLN A 104 -4.37 -12.09 1.90
CA GLN A 104 -4.20 -13.44 1.35
C GLN A 104 -2.99 -14.13 1.99
N ASP A 105 -3.19 -15.41 2.30
CA ASP A 105 -2.16 -16.31 2.80
C ASP A 105 -2.26 -17.67 2.11
N TYR A 106 -1.24 -18.50 2.28
CA TYR A 106 -1.18 -19.87 1.77
C TYR A 106 -0.32 -20.74 2.68
N ASP A 107 -0.48 -22.06 2.60
CA ASP A 107 0.28 -23.00 3.41
C ASP A 107 1.80 -22.89 3.08
N PRO A 108 2.67 -22.57 4.06
CA PRO A 108 4.12 -22.51 3.87
C PRO A 108 4.74 -23.82 3.35
N SER A 109 4.10 -24.97 3.56
CA SER A 109 4.58 -26.27 3.10
C SER A 109 4.74 -26.34 1.58
N HIS A 110 4.01 -25.50 0.83
CA HIS A 110 4.19 -25.35 -0.62
C HIS A 110 5.58 -24.87 -1.01
N PHE A 111 6.31 -24.21 -0.11
CA PHE A 111 7.66 -23.72 -0.31
C PHE A 111 8.66 -24.33 0.69
N ASN A 112 8.36 -25.55 1.16
CA ASN A 112 9.14 -26.31 2.13
C ASN A 112 9.38 -25.52 3.42
N ASP A 113 8.33 -24.84 3.91
CA ASP A 113 8.32 -24.03 5.14
C ASP A 113 9.30 -22.84 5.14
N ARG A 114 9.79 -22.44 3.96
CA ARG A 114 10.67 -21.27 3.77
C ARG A 114 9.89 -20.01 3.43
N VAL A 115 8.79 -19.76 4.13
CA VAL A 115 7.93 -18.58 3.95
C VAL A 115 7.93 -17.73 5.21
N GLU A 116 8.14 -16.43 5.06
CA GLU A 116 7.97 -15.46 6.14
C GLU A 116 7.01 -14.34 5.72
N ARG A 117 6.18 -13.85 6.65
CA ARG A 117 5.14 -12.87 6.35
C ARG A 117 5.47 -11.49 6.89
N PHE A 118 5.37 -10.46 6.06
CA PHE A 118 5.44 -9.04 6.45
C PHE A 118 4.20 -8.31 5.93
N PRO A 119 3.02 -8.60 6.51
CA PRO A 119 1.74 -8.19 5.93
C PRO A 119 1.44 -6.71 6.16
N PHE A 120 1.02 -6.02 5.10
CA PHE A 120 0.43 -4.67 5.17
C PHE A 120 -0.52 -4.40 4.00
N ASP A 121 -1.40 -3.42 4.20
CA ASP A 121 -2.53 -3.13 3.30
C ASP A 121 -2.09 -2.78 1.87
N ASP A 122 -2.92 -3.18 0.90
CA ASP A 122 -2.67 -2.83 -0.49
C ASP A 122 -2.72 -1.32 -0.70
N ASN A 123 -1.77 -0.80 -1.49
CA ASN A 123 -1.57 0.63 -1.74
C ASN A 123 -1.22 1.49 -0.52
N HIS A 124 -0.90 0.88 0.63
CA HIS A 124 -0.41 1.57 1.82
C HIS A 124 1.10 1.33 2.01
N VAL A 125 1.60 1.79 3.14
CA VAL A 125 2.99 1.71 3.60
C VAL A 125 3.06 0.81 4.85
N PRO A 126 4.18 0.12 5.11
CA PRO A 126 4.42 -0.55 6.38
C PRO A 126 4.98 0.45 7.41
N SER A 127 5.04 0.05 8.68
CA SER A 127 5.78 0.83 9.68
C SER A 127 7.30 0.74 9.46
N LEU A 128 8.06 1.77 9.85
CA LEU A 128 9.53 1.73 9.78
C LEU A 128 10.14 0.55 10.57
N PRO A 129 9.64 0.18 11.77
CA PRO A 129 10.09 -1.03 12.45
C PRO A 129 9.89 -2.31 11.63
N MET A 130 8.76 -2.44 10.90
CA MET A 130 8.53 -3.59 10.03
C MET A 130 9.53 -3.62 8.85
N ILE A 131 9.88 -2.45 8.28
CA ILE A 131 10.92 -2.36 7.25
C ILE A 131 12.28 -2.83 7.80
N LYS A 132 12.64 -2.42 9.03
CA LYS A 132 13.86 -2.87 9.71
C LYS A 132 13.89 -4.38 9.88
N GLU A 133 12.86 -4.98 10.49
CA GLU A 133 12.76 -6.43 10.68
C GLU A 133 12.88 -7.19 9.36
N PHE A 134 12.19 -6.70 8.32
CA PHE A 134 12.26 -7.29 6.99
C PHE A 134 13.69 -7.25 6.42
N CYS A 135 14.35 -6.09 6.45
CA CYS A 135 15.69 -5.93 5.91
C CYS A 135 16.69 -6.82 6.66
N GLN A 136 16.57 -6.92 7.98
CA GLN A 136 17.42 -7.79 8.81
C GLN A 136 17.19 -9.28 8.50
N SER A 137 15.93 -9.71 8.34
CA SER A 137 15.62 -11.11 7.98
C SER A 137 16.15 -11.47 6.59
N VAL A 138 15.96 -10.58 5.60
CA VAL A 138 16.51 -10.74 4.24
C VAL A 138 18.04 -10.80 4.28
N HIS A 139 18.68 -9.87 4.99
CA HIS A 139 20.14 -9.83 5.10
C HIS A 139 20.70 -11.09 5.75
N SER A 140 20.08 -11.55 6.83
CA SER A 140 20.49 -12.77 7.54
C SER A 140 20.42 -14.00 6.63
N TRP A 141 19.35 -14.15 5.84
CA TRP A 141 19.21 -15.26 4.90
C TRP A 141 20.22 -15.19 3.75
N LEU A 142 20.43 -14.01 3.17
CA LEU A 142 21.39 -13.85 2.08
C LEU A 142 22.84 -13.99 2.54
N SER A 143 23.13 -13.70 3.81
CA SER A 143 24.49 -13.82 4.36
C SER A 143 24.85 -15.25 4.77
N SER A 144 23.86 -16.14 4.95
CA SER A 144 24.14 -17.51 5.40
C SER A 144 24.70 -18.43 4.31
N ASP A 145 24.45 -18.14 3.03
CA ASP A 145 25.03 -18.86 1.90
C ASP A 145 25.05 -17.94 0.65
N PRO A 146 26.16 -17.82 -0.10
CA PRO A 146 26.23 -17.03 -1.32
C PRO A 146 25.24 -17.46 -2.42
N LYS A 147 24.77 -18.71 -2.41
CA LYS A 147 23.75 -19.23 -3.34
C LYS A 147 22.34 -18.81 -2.95
N ASN A 148 22.12 -18.37 -1.71
CA ASN A 148 20.79 -18.02 -1.24
C ASN A 148 20.21 -16.85 -2.05
N ILE A 149 18.93 -16.96 -2.40
CA ILE A 149 18.12 -15.90 -2.97
C ILE A 149 16.90 -15.63 -2.09
N VAL A 150 16.32 -14.44 -2.22
CA VAL A 150 15.00 -14.12 -1.65
C VAL A 150 13.98 -13.90 -2.74
N VAL A 151 12.75 -14.32 -2.47
CA VAL A 151 11.60 -14.16 -3.37
C VAL A 151 10.55 -13.33 -2.65
N ILE A 152 10.32 -12.09 -3.10
CA ILE A 152 9.44 -11.14 -2.41
C ILE A 152 8.19 -10.89 -3.27
N HIS A 153 7.01 -11.00 -2.68
CA HIS A 153 5.77 -10.82 -3.42
C HIS A 153 4.68 -10.12 -2.61
N CYS A 154 3.75 -9.52 -3.33
CA CYS A 154 2.44 -9.10 -2.82
C CYS A 154 1.37 -9.63 -3.78
N MET A 155 0.22 -8.95 -3.91
CA MET A 155 -0.75 -9.30 -4.94
C MET A 155 -0.17 -9.13 -6.34
N ALA A 156 0.14 -7.90 -6.76
CA ALA A 156 0.65 -7.61 -8.12
C ALA A 156 2.17 -7.73 -8.27
N GLY A 157 2.91 -7.77 -7.16
CA GLY A 157 4.38 -7.68 -7.21
C GLY A 157 4.85 -6.33 -7.73
N LYS A 158 4.20 -5.23 -7.33
CA LYS A 158 4.45 -3.87 -7.87
C LYS A 158 4.79 -2.88 -6.77
N GLY A 159 3.79 -2.24 -6.15
CA GLY A 159 3.99 -1.19 -5.14
C GLY A 159 4.60 -1.71 -3.83
N ARG A 160 3.85 -2.54 -3.08
CA ARG A 160 4.32 -3.12 -1.80
C ARG A 160 5.66 -3.86 -1.94
N THR A 161 5.76 -4.74 -2.92
CA THR A 161 7.00 -5.46 -3.23
C THR A 161 8.14 -4.49 -3.56
N GLY A 162 7.89 -3.45 -4.35
CA GLY A 162 8.90 -2.48 -4.70
C GLY A 162 9.38 -1.65 -3.53
N LEU A 163 8.47 -1.27 -2.62
CA LEU A 163 8.83 -0.58 -1.38
C LEU A 163 9.80 -1.46 -0.56
N MET A 164 9.44 -2.71 -0.28
CA MET A 164 10.27 -3.58 0.55
C MET A 164 11.58 -3.96 -0.13
N VAL A 165 11.57 -4.27 -1.43
CA VAL A 165 12.78 -4.55 -2.21
C VAL A 165 13.70 -3.33 -2.22
N SER A 166 13.18 -2.14 -2.52
CA SER A 166 13.99 -0.92 -2.55
C SER A 166 14.54 -0.60 -1.16
N SER A 167 13.77 -0.82 -0.10
CA SER A 167 14.23 -0.63 1.28
C SER A 167 15.40 -1.55 1.63
N TYR A 168 15.40 -2.79 1.15
CA TYR A 168 16.54 -3.70 1.35
C TYR A 168 17.77 -3.31 0.51
N LEU A 169 17.58 -2.82 -0.72
CA LEU A 169 18.68 -2.29 -1.52
C LEU A 169 19.32 -1.08 -0.82
N VAL A 170 18.50 -0.18 -0.28
CA VAL A 170 18.95 0.95 0.54
C VAL A 170 19.70 0.47 1.77
N TYR A 171 19.17 -0.53 2.49
CA TYR A 171 19.87 -1.19 3.60
C TYR A 171 21.22 -1.81 3.18
N SER A 172 21.37 -2.17 1.90
CA SER A 172 22.61 -2.72 1.33
C SER A 172 23.54 -1.63 0.76
N GLY A 173 23.29 -0.34 1.03
CA GLY A 173 24.15 0.78 0.67
C GLY A 173 23.76 1.57 -0.58
N TRP A 174 22.59 1.31 -1.17
CA TRP A 174 22.10 2.06 -2.34
C TRP A 174 21.40 3.36 -1.92
N LEU A 175 21.36 4.35 -2.80
CA LEU A 175 20.46 5.50 -2.61
C LEU A 175 19.01 5.09 -2.89
N ALA A 176 18.07 5.68 -2.16
CA ALA A 176 16.63 5.41 -2.27
C ALA A 176 16.13 5.57 -3.71
N GLU A 177 16.55 6.63 -4.39
CA GLU A 177 16.14 6.87 -5.76
C GLU A 177 16.74 5.86 -6.75
N GLU A 178 17.99 5.46 -6.56
CA GLU A 178 18.63 4.42 -7.38
C GLU A 178 17.93 3.06 -7.19
N ALA A 179 17.63 2.71 -5.94
CA ALA A 179 16.93 1.47 -5.59
C ALA A 179 15.51 1.43 -6.20
N LEU A 180 14.76 2.53 -6.08
CA LEU A 180 13.43 2.67 -6.67
C LEU A 180 13.49 2.59 -8.20
N GLN A 181 14.49 3.22 -8.82
CA GLN A 181 14.68 3.22 -10.26
C GLN A 181 15.04 1.84 -10.80
N VAL A 182 16.03 1.16 -10.20
CA VAL A 182 16.41 -0.20 -10.60
C VAL A 182 15.24 -1.16 -10.45
N TYR A 183 14.48 -1.05 -9.36
CA TYR A 183 13.26 -1.84 -9.23
C TYR A 183 12.27 -1.58 -10.37
N ALA A 184 12.03 -0.31 -10.72
CA ALA A 184 11.13 0.04 -11.82
C ALA A 184 11.58 -0.54 -13.17
N ASP A 185 12.87 -0.41 -13.49
CA ASP A 185 13.47 -0.87 -14.74
C ASP A 185 13.42 -2.39 -14.89
N LYS A 186 13.73 -3.10 -13.79
CA LYS A 186 13.78 -4.56 -13.76
C LYS A 186 12.40 -5.19 -13.62
N ARG A 187 11.45 -4.54 -12.95
CA ARG A 187 10.12 -5.10 -12.70
C ARG A 187 9.10 -4.75 -13.79
N THR A 188 9.26 -3.61 -14.45
CA THR A 188 8.26 -3.08 -15.41
C THR A 188 8.88 -2.76 -16.77
N THR A 189 8.04 -2.60 -17.78
CA THR A 189 8.45 -2.20 -19.15
C THR A 189 8.19 -0.73 -19.44
N ASN A 190 7.50 -0.02 -18.54
CA ASN A 190 7.20 1.40 -18.64
C ASN A 190 7.86 2.23 -17.54
N ASN A 191 8.82 1.66 -16.80
CA ASN A 191 9.54 2.26 -15.68
C ASN A 191 8.62 2.82 -14.58
N LEU A 192 7.42 2.27 -14.44
CA LEU A 192 6.47 2.63 -13.40
C LEU A 192 6.45 1.54 -12.34
N GLY A 193 7.51 1.42 -11.54
CA GLY A 193 7.63 0.47 -10.43
C GLY A 193 6.79 0.87 -9.21
N VAL A 194 7.42 1.52 -8.23
CA VAL A 194 6.74 2.13 -7.08
C VAL A 194 6.27 3.53 -7.48
N THR A 195 4.97 3.66 -7.75
CA THR A 195 4.37 4.91 -8.25
C THR A 195 3.57 5.67 -7.21
N ILE A 196 3.34 5.10 -6.02
CA ILE A 196 2.57 5.75 -4.95
C ILE A 196 3.55 6.65 -4.18
N PRO A 197 3.35 7.98 -4.16
CA PRO A 197 4.22 8.91 -3.45
C PRO A 197 4.51 8.51 -2.00
N SER A 198 3.50 8.11 -1.22
CA SER A 198 3.74 7.69 0.15
C SER A 198 4.65 6.47 0.27
N GLN A 199 4.58 5.53 -0.66
CA GLN A 199 5.49 4.38 -0.67
C GLN A 199 6.94 4.81 -0.93
N ARG A 200 7.15 5.76 -1.86
CA ARG A 200 8.48 6.33 -2.15
C ARG A 200 8.99 7.16 -0.96
N ARG A 201 8.10 7.91 -0.31
CA ARG A 201 8.39 8.69 0.90
C ARG A 201 8.92 7.80 2.03
N TYR A 202 8.32 6.63 2.24
CA TYR A 202 8.78 5.69 3.27
C TYR A 202 10.13 5.04 2.95
N VAL A 203 10.47 4.83 1.68
CA VAL A 203 11.85 4.42 1.30
C VAL A 203 12.85 5.55 1.62
N ASN A 204 12.46 6.81 1.43
CA ASN A 204 13.30 7.95 1.80
C ASN A 204 13.42 8.13 3.33
N TYR A 205 12.33 7.97 4.08
CA TYR A 205 12.37 7.94 5.55
C TYR A 205 13.27 6.82 6.06
N TRP A 206 13.20 5.64 5.43
CA TRP A 206 14.09 4.54 5.73
C TRP A 206 15.55 4.90 5.49
N GLN A 207 15.90 5.49 4.34
CA GLN A 207 17.27 5.97 4.09
C GLN A 207 17.75 6.96 5.17
N LYS A 208 16.91 7.92 5.55
CA LYS A 208 17.22 8.89 6.63
C LYS A 208 17.47 8.22 7.99
N SER A 209 16.99 6.99 8.17
CA SER A 209 17.13 6.20 9.40
C SER A 209 18.39 5.32 9.42
N LEU A 210 19.26 5.40 8.40
CA LEU A 210 20.46 4.56 8.28
C LEU A 210 21.75 5.36 8.34
N SER A 211 22.78 4.77 8.94
CA SER A 211 24.16 5.27 8.90
C SER A 211 25.14 4.15 8.55
N PHE A 212 26.18 4.47 7.76
CA PHE A 212 27.15 3.50 7.22
C PHE A 212 28.58 3.79 7.71
N PRO A 213 28.92 3.49 8.98
CA PRO A 213 30.20 3.89 9.54
C PRO A 213 31.40 3.07 9.04
N SER A 214 31.26 1.79 8.66
CA SER A 214 32.43 0.99 8.21
C SER A 214 32.14 -0.23 7.32
N SER A 215 30.92 -0.78 7.25
CA SER A 215 30.51 -1.85 6.31
C SER A 215 29.00 -2.17 6.44
N CYS A 216 28.43 -2.96 5.53
CA CYS A 216 27.09 -3.54 5.70
C CYS A 216 27.11 -4.70 6.72
N PRO A 217 26.08 -4.86 7.58
CA PRO A 217 24.84 -4.07 7.62
C PRO A 217 25.02 -2.67 8.25
N PRO A 218 24.18 -1.68 7.86
CA PRO A 218 24.20 -0.35 8.44
C PRO A 218 23.68 -0.34 9.88
N ASP A 219 24.03 0.71 10.61
CA ASP A 219 23.36 1.06 11.85
C ASP A 219 21.97 1.63 11.54
N VAL A 220 20.97 1.19 12.29
CA VAL A 220 19.57 1.56 12.09
C VAL A 220 19.07 2.43 13.24
N ASN A 221 18.90 3.71 12.96
CA ASN A 221 18.42 4.75 13.88
C ASN A 221 17.05 5.26 13.41
N ILE A 222 15.98 4.50 13.70
CA ILE A 222 14.61 4.96 13.43
C ILE A 222 14.28 6.05 14.45
N PRO A 223 13.89 7.27 14.02
CA PRO A 223 13.48 8.32 14.95
C PRO A 223 12.25 7.90 15.75
N GLU A 224 12.23 8.20 17.04
CA GLU A 224 11.06 7.95 17.89
C GLU A 224 9.86 8.77 17.39
N PRO A 225 8.67 8.17 17.32
CA PRO A 225 7.44 8.88 16.98
C PRO A 225 7.22 10.10 17.88
N SER A 226 7.03 11.26 17.26
CA SER A 226 6.66 12.48 17.96
C SER A 226 5.14 12.59 18.02
N CYS A 227 4.56 12.56 19.21
CA CYS A 227 3.14 12.88 19.36
C CYS A 227 2.90 14.35 18.97
N ARG A 228 1.92 14.60 18.10
CA ARG A 228 1.60 15.93 17.55
C ARG A 228 0.11 16.23 17.65
N GLU A 229 -0.20 17.46 18.04
CA GLU A 229 -1.54 18.02 17.87
C GLU A 229 -1.74 18.41 16.39
N PHE A 230 -2.78 17.90 15.75
CA PHE A 230 -3.23 18.35 14.43
C PHE A 230 -4.03 19.65 14.61
N ARG A 231 -3.51 20.77 14.10
CA ARG A 231 -4.12 22.10 14.29
C ARG A 231 -4.98 22.54 13.13
N GLN A 232 -4.52 22.26 11.91
CA GLN A 232 -5.19 22.74 10.72
C GLN A 232 -4.88 21.87 9.49
N ILE A 233 -5.87 21.73 8.60
CA ILE A 233 -5.70 21.21 7.25
C ILE A 233 -6.18 22.24 6.25
N ARG A 234 -5.33 22.58 5.28
CA ARG A 234 -5.66 23.49 4.18
C ARG A 234 -5.54 22.79 2.84
N LEU A 235 -6.49 23.02 1.95
CA LEU A 235 -6.38 22.72 0.52
C LEU A 235 -6.34 24.06 -0.21
N ILE A 236 -5.23 24.34 -0.86
CA ILE A 236 -4.98 25.63 -1.53
C ILE A 236 -5.14 25.46 -3.03
N ASP A 237 -5.62 26.50 -3.70
CA ASP A 237 -5.91 26.54 -5.14
C ASP A 237 -6.91 25.45 -5.58
N THR A 238 -8.09 25.48 -4.94
CA THR A 238 -9.19 24.56 -5.19
C THR A 238 -10.17 25.08 -6.24
N LYS A 239 -10.62 24.23 -7.17
CA LYS A 239 -11.54 24.62 -8.25
C LYS A 239 -12.90 23.95 -8.10
N ASN A 240 -13.95 24.73 -8.30
CA ASN A 240 -15.33 24.25 -8.41
C ASN A 240 -15.79 23.36 -7.25
N ILE A 241 -15.26 23.61 -6.05
CA ILE A 241 -15.58 22.84 -4.84
C ILE A 241 -15.65 23.76 -3.62
N GLU A 242 -16.63 23.52 -2.76
CA GLU A 242 -16.84 24.32 -1.54
C GLU A 242 -16.49 23.55 -0.26
N THR A 243 -16.49 22.22 -0.34
CA THR A 243 -16.26 21.34 0.80
C THR A 243 -15.54 20.07 0.38
N VAL A 244 -14.62 19.60 1.21
CA VAL A 244 -13.97 18.28 1.06
C VAL A 244 -14.06 17.56 2.39
N PHE A 245 -14.55 16.31 2.37
CA PHE A 245 -14.53 15.44 3.55
C PHE A 245 -13.17 14.78 3.69
N PHE A 246 -12.69 14.62 4.92
CA PHE A 246 -11.46 13.88 5.16
C PHE A 246 -11.55 12.98 6.39
N VAL A 247 -10.70 11.95 6.37
CA VAL A 247 -10.47 11.01 7.47
C VAL A 247 -8.98 11.01 7.78
N VAL A 248 -8.64 11.28 9.05
CA VAL A 248 -7.29 11.07 9.59
C VAL A 248 -7.29 9.71 10.25
N SER A 249 -6.32 8.88 9.90
CA SER A 249 -6.16 7.53 10.41
C SER A 249 -4.70 7.30 10.82
N GLN A 250 -4.47 6.47 11.82
CA GLN A 250 -3.13 6.13 12.30
C GLN A 250 -2.98 4.62 12.49
N MET A 251 -1.76 4.13 12.31
CA MET A 251 -1.45 2.73 12.58
C MET A 251 -1.46 2.44 14.07
N GLN A 252 -2.12 1.36 14.47
CA GLN A 252 -2.14 0.88 15.85
C GLN A 252 -1.23 -0.33 16.01
N GLU A 253 -0.37 -0.28 17.03
CA GLU A 253 0.39 -1.45 17.44
C GLU A 253 -0.50 -2.47 18.14
N VAL A 254 -0.40 -3.72 17.72
CA VAL A 254 -1.13 -4.84 18.33
C VAL A 254 -0.09 -5.79 18.90
N SER A 255 -0.15 -6.03 20.21
CA SER A 255 0.82 -6.87 20.92
C SER A 255 0.95 -8.25 20.26
N GLY A 256 2.19 -8.67 20.00
CA GLY A 256 2.51 -9.95 19.38
C GLY A 256 2.19 -10.05 17.88
N GLN A 257 1.73 -8.97 17.24
CA GLN A 257 1.44 -8.96 15.80
C GLN A 257 2.34 -7.99 15.06
N ARG A 258 2.86 -8.45 13.92
CA ARG A 258 3.64 -7.60 13.01
C ARG A 258 2.74 -6.63 12.24
N TYR A 259 1.52 -7.05 11.90
CA TYR A 259 0.54 -6.20 11.21
C TYR A 259 0.01 -5.13 12.16
N ARG A 260 -0.02 -3.88 11.68
CA ARG A 260 -0.57 -2.74 12.41
C ARG A 260 -1.80 -2.21 11.67
N PRO A 261 -3.03 -2.53 12.10
CA PRO A 261 -4.23 -2.03 11.43
C PRO A 261 -4.34 -0.51 11.56
N SER A 262 -4.92 0.12 10.56
CA SER A 262 -5.22 1.56 10.60
C SER A 262 -6.55 1.80 11.33
N THR A 263 -6.58 2.76 12.25
CA THR A 263 -7.80 3.21 12.94
C THR A 263 -8.04 4.68 12.69
N ASP A 264 -9.30 5.05 12.48
CA ASP A 264 -9.70 6.44 12.31
C ASP A 264 -9.51 7.23 13.62
N THR A 265 -8.68 8.26 13.57
CA THR A 265 -8.46 9.20 14.66
C THR A 265 -9.50 10.32 14.64
N CYS A 266 -9.80 10.86 13.45
CA CYS A 266 -10.85 11.86 13.30
C CYS A 266 -11.46 11.90 11.90
N ARG A 267 -12.67 12.43 11.80
CA ARG A 267 -13.39 12.68 10.55
C ARG A 267 -13.92 14.11 10.56
N ASN A 268 -13.65 14.89 9.53
CA ASN A 268 -14.13 16.28 9.45
C ASN A 268 -14.17 16.78 8.00
N PHE A 269 -14.45 18.06 7.82
CA PHE A 269 -14.54 18.70 6.51
C PHE A 269 -13.67 19.95 6.43
N CYS A 270 -12.95 20.09 5.33
CA CYS A 270 -12.43 21.38 4.88
C CYS A 270 -13.55 22.13 4.17
N ARG A 271 -13.75 23.42 4.50
CA ARG A 271 -14.79 24.28 3.90
C ARG A 271 -14.18 25.56 3.38
N LYS A 272 -14.79 26.14 2.34
CA LYS A 272 -14.35 27.42 1.77
C LYS A 272 -14.39 28.51 2.83
N ILE A 273 -13.30 29.25 2.97
CA ILE A 273 -13.27 30.43 3.83
C ILE A 273 -14.16 31.49 3.18
N ARG A 274 -15.23 31.92 3.87
CA ARG A 274 -15.99 33.10 3.46
C ARG A 274 -15.27 34.33 4.03
N ASN A 275 -14.72 35.18 3.17
CA ASN A 275 -14.26 36.51 3.56
C ASN A 275 -15.46 37.26 4.18
N GLY A 276 -15.54 37.30 5.52
CA GLY A 276 -16.69 37.90 6.20
C GLY A 276 -16.85 37.62 7.70
N GLY A 277 -15.90 36.97 8.37
CA GLY A 277 -15.96 36.73 9.83
C GLY A 277 -14.63 37.05 10.52
N ARG A 278 -14.55 38.22 11.15
CA ARG A 278 -13.40 38.84 11.84
C ARG A 278 -12.54 37.87 12.68
N HIS A 279 -11.22 37.98 12.55
CA HIS A 279 -10.31 38.53 13.57
C HIS A 279 -8.85 38.59 13.06
N SER A 280 -8.49 39.67 12.37
CA SER A 280 -7.16 40.28 12.49
C SER A 280 -7.21 41.70 11.93
N PHE A 281 -6.73 42.66 12.71
CA PHE A 281 -6.53 44.03 12.28
C PHE A 281 -5.31 44.08 11.36
N SER A 282 -5.53 44.44 10.10
CA SER A 282 -4.54 45.14 9.29
C SER A 282 -5.26 45.86 8.16
N PHE A 283 -5.27 47.19 8.24
CA PHE A 283 -5.57 48.07 7.13
C PHE A 283 -4.55 47.78 6.01
N ILE A 284 -4.97 47.14 4.94
CA ILE A 284 -4.31 47.18 3.64
C ILE A 284 -5.42 47.34 2.60
N GLU A 285 -5.17 48.27 1.68
CA GLU A 285 -6.04 48.69 0.60
C GLU A 285 -6.52 47.51 -0.26
N GLU A 286 -7.72 47.68 -0.82
CA GLU A 286 -8.36 46.77 -1.76
C GLU A 286 -7.57 46.71 -3.06
N ASP A 287 -6.55 45.86 -3.12
CA ASP A 287 -6.13 45.24 -4.36
C ASP A 287 -6.93 43.94 -4.50
N GLU A 288 -7.69 43.81 -5.60
CA GLU A 288 -8.28 42.55 -6.05
C GLU A 288 -7.18 41.57 -6.47
N GLU A 289 -6.32 41.15 -5.54
CA GLU A 289 -5.57 39.91 -5.68
C GLU A 289 -6.60 38.78 -5.66
N GLU A 290 -6.72 38.04 -6.77
CA GLU A 290 -7.45 36.77 -6.85
C GLU A 290 -7.12 35.92 -5.62
N THR A 291 -7.95 35.99 -4.58
CA THR A 291 -7.69 35.25 -3.35
C THR A 291 -7.69 33.78 -3.71
N GLN A 292 -6.50 33.18 -3.70
CA GLN A 292 -6.30 31.79 -4.06
C GLN A 292 -7.28 30.93 -3.26
N SER A 293 -8.15 30.20 -3.95
CA SER A 293 -9.30 29.53 -3.36
C SER A 293 -8.86 28.46 -2.37
N CYS A 294 -9.09 28.71 -1.08
CA CYS A 294 -8.68 27.84 0.01
C CYS A 294 -9.89 27.16 0.67
N LEU A 295 -9.80 25.84 0.85
CA LEU A 295 -10.65 25.10 1.80
C LEU A 295 -9.85 24.86 3.08
N ASP A 296 -10.50 25.07 4.22
CA ASP A 296 -9.82 25.07 5.51
C ASP A 296 -10.61 24.29 6.58
N CYS A 297 -9.88 23.70 7.51
CA CYS A 297 -10.41 23.05 8.70
C CYS A 297 -9.48 23.32 9.88
N TYR A 298 -9.95 24.14 10.82
CA TYR A 298 -9.35 24.26 12.15
C TYR A 298 -9.93 23.20 13.08
N PHE A 299 -9.07 22.50 13.81
CA PHE A 299 -9.49 21.53 14.80
C PHE A 299 -9.82 22.24 16.11
N GLY A 300 -11.11 22.46 16.37
CA GLY A 300 -11.58 23.03 17.65
C GLY A 300 -11.49 22.07 18.85
N LYS A 301 -11.25 20.78 18.59
CA LYS A 301 -10.91 19.76 19.59
C LYS A 301 -9.52 19.24 19.27
N THR A 302 -8.70 19.02 20.29
CA THR A 302 -7.35 18.48 20.14
C THR A 302 -7.40 17.10 19.47
N VAL A 303 -6.83 16.99 18.27
CA VAL A 303 -6.61 15.72 17.57
C VAL A 303 -5.14 15.38 17.70
N GLN A 304 -4.82 14.34 18.48
CA GLN A 304 -3.45 13.87 18.63
C GLN A 304 -3.15 12.79 17.59
N VAL A 305 -1.99 12.86 16.95
CA VAL A 305 -1.49 11.84 16.03
C VAL A 305 -0.07 11.45 16.43
N ASN A 306 0.27 10.17 16.24
CA ASN A 306 1.58 9.64 16.57
C ASN A 306 1.99 8.53 15.59
N GLY A 307 3.27 8.46 15.24
CA GLY A 307 3.82 7.45 14.34
C GLY A 307 3.36 7.63 12.88
N ASP A 308 2.91 6.54 12.28
CA ASP A 308 2.49 6.45 10.87
C ASP A 308 1.02 6.88 10.71
N VAL A 309 0.79 7.98 9.97
CA VAL A 309 -0.50 8.65 9.83
C VAL A 309 -0.88 8.75 8.35
N CYS A 310 -2.14 8.49 8.02
CA CYS A 310 -2.70 8.69 6.69
C CYS A 310 -3.92 9.60 6.74
N VAL A 311 -3.94 10.62 5.88
CA VAL A 311 -5.10 11.52 5.70
C VAL A 311 -5.71 11.26 4.33
N THR A 312 -6.97 10.83 4.30
CA THR A 312 -7.71 10.51 3.07
C THR A 312 -8.81 11.51 2.81
N PHE A 313 -8.88 12.04 1.59
CA PHE A 313 -9.84 13.05 1.16
C PHE A 313 -10.90 12.49 0.21
N TYR A 314 -12.13 12.96 0.36
CA TYR A 314 -13.31 12.54 -0.38
C TYR A 314 -14.16 13.75 -0.79
N GLU A 315 -14.90 13.62 -1.90
CA GLU A 315 -15.82 14.68 -2.35
C GLU A 315 -16.86 15.05 -1.29
N LYS A 316 -17.42 14.04 -0.60
CA LYS A 316 -18.46 14.15 0.43
C LYS A 316 -18.32 12.97 1.41
N ASN A 317 -19.07 12.99 2.52
CA ASN A 317 -19.16 11.85 3.47
C ASN A 317 -19.48 10.51 2.78
N ILE A 318 -20.31 10.56 1.74
CA ILE A 318 -20.66 9.41 0.89
C ILE A 318 -20.29 9.82 -0.53
N GLY A 319 -19.00 9.76 -0.85
CA GLY A 319 -18.44 10.23 -2.11
C GLY A 319 -17.20 9.45 -2.53
N GLY A 320 -16.73 9.70 -3.76
CA GLY A 320 -15.51 9.08 -4.24
C GLY A 320 -14.28 9.60 -3.49
N ARG A 321 -13.30 8.74 -3.25
CA ARG A 321 -11.98 9.16 -2.79
C ARG A 321 -11.33 10.05 -3.85
N LEU A 322 -10.83 11.21 -3.41
CA LEU A 322 -10.10 12.15 -4.24
C LEU A 322 -8.61 11.75 -4.31
N PHE A 323 -7.98 11.66 -3.15
CA PHE A 323 -6.57 11.33 -2.95
C PHE A 323 -6.29 11.09 -1.46
N TYR A 324 -5.07 10.70 -1.12
CA TYR A 324 -4.62 10.62 0.27
C TYR A 324 -3.12 10.88 0.36
N ALA A 325 -2.62 11.08 1.58
CA ALA A 325 -1.19 11.11 1.85
C ALA A 325 -0.91 10.40 3.17
N CYS A 326 0.14 9.57 3.19
CA CYS A 326 0.65 8.96 4.41
C CYS A 326 2.04 9.50 4.74
N PHE A 327 2.27 9.81 6.00
CA PHE A 327 3.51 10.34 6.52
C PHE A 327 3.82 9.73 7.89
N ASN A 328 4.98 10.02 8.44
CA ASN A 328 5.36 9.62 9.78
C ASN A 328 5.69 10.89 10.57
N THR A 329 5.13 11.00 11.78
CA THR A 329 5.20 12.19 12.62
C THR A 329 6.61 12.55 13.09
N ALA A 330 7.52 11.58 13.15
CA ALA A 330 8.91 11.81 13.52
C ALA A 330 9.70 12.60 12.47
N PHE A 331 9.18 12.69 11.24
CA PHE A 331 9.79 13.42 10.11
C PHE A 331 9.08 14.76 9.82
N ILE A 332 8.22 15.23 10.73
CA ILE A 332 7.64 16.57 10.63
C ILE A 332 8.70 17.60 11.01
N GLU A 333 9.08 18.42 10.04
CA GLU A 333 9.95 19.58 10.19
C GLU A 333 9.07 20.85 10.30
N ASP A 334 9.51 21.87 11.06
CA ASP A 334 8.83 23.17 11.19
C ASP A 334 7.32 23.14 11.54
N ASN A 335 6.90 22.11 12.27
CA ASN A 335 5.50 21.88 12.66
C ASN A 335 4.52 21.86 11.48
N SER A 336 4.98 21.56 10.26
CA SER A 336 4.13 21.53 9.08
C SER A 336 4.57 20.48 8.08
N ILE A 337 3.61 20.00 7.28
CA ILE A 337 3.91 19.23 6.07
C ILE A 337 3.02 19.77 4.95
N HIS A 338 3.57 19.90 3.75
CA HIS A 338 2.77 20.19 2.57
C HIS A 338 2.99 19.13 1.49
N PHE A 339 1.97 18.92 0.67
CA PHE A 339 1.99 17.99 -0.45
C PHE A 339 1.45 18.68 -1.68
N SER A 340 2.28 18.79 -2.72
CA SER A 340 1.80 19.14 -4.05
C SER A 340 0.93 18.03 -4.63
N ILE A 341 0.18 18.30 -5.70
CA ILE A 341 -0.67 17.30 -6.35
C ILE A 341 0.08 16.02 -6.78
N THR A 342 1.37 16.13 -7.11
CA THR A 342 2.20 14.99 -7.55
C THR A 342 2.68 14.13 -6.38
N GLU A 343 2.61 14.64 -5.16
CA GLU A 343 3.00 13.96 -3.92
C GLU A 343 1.81 13.32 -3.18
N LEU A 344 0.60 13.46 -3.75
CA LEU A 344 -0.61 12.84 -3.27
C LEU A 344 -0.86 11.49 -3.95
N ASP A 345 -1.38 10.55 -3.18
CA ASP A 345 -1.63 9.19 -3.63
C ASP A 345 -2.98 9.07 -4.34
N LYS A 346 -2.99 8.26 -5.42
CA LYS A 346 -4.19 7.85 -6.15
C LYS A 346 -5.06 9.01 -6.65
N VAL A 347 -4.45 10.13 -7.03
CA VAL A 347 -5.15 11.27 -7.64
C VAL A 347 -5.79 10.86 -8.98
N GLY A 348 -7.09 10.58 -8.94
CA GLY A 348 -7.90 10.24 -10.11
C GLY A 348 -8.39 11.47 -10.87
N SER A 349 -9.27 11.26 -11.86
CA SER A 349 -9.91 12.36 -12.60
C SER A 349 -10.64 13.34 -11.68
N LYS A 350 -11.33 12.83 -10.65
CA LYS A 350 -12.03 13.61 -9.63
C LYS A 350 -11.09 14.46 -8.75
N GLY A 351 -9.95 13.88 -8.33
CA GLY A 351 -8.93 14.63 -7.60
C GLY A 351 -8.34 15.75 -8.46
N LYS A 352 -8.09 15.48 -9.75
CA LYS A 352 -7.58 16.49 -10.70
C LYS A 352 -8.60 17.59 -11.01
N SER A 353 -9.89 17.27 -11.07
CA SER A 353 -10.92 18.27 -11.41
C SER A 353 -11.08 19.36 -10.36
N ILE A 354 -10.66 19.11 -9.12
CA ILE A 354 -10.73 20.09 -8.03
C ILE A 354 -9.41 20.84 -7.80
N ALA A 355 -8.34 20.47 -8.51
CA ALA A 355 -7.01 21.00 -8.29
C ALA A 355 -6.67 22.07 -9.35
N GLY A 356 -6.31 23.27 -8.91
CA GLY A 356 -5.69 24.27 -9.76
C GLY A 356 -4.20 24.02 -10.01
N PRO A 357 -3.53 24.91 -10.78
CA PRO A 357 -2.13 24.77 -11.15
C PRO A 357 -1.17 24.68 -9.95
N ASP A 358 -1.47 25.40 -8.88
CA ASP A 358 -0.68 25.52 -7.65
C ASP A 358 -1.28 24.73 -6.48
N PHE A 359 -2.12 23.74 -6.81
CA PHE A 359 -2.83 22.94 -5.82
C PHE A 359 -1.87 22.22 -4.88
N ARG A 360 -2.07 22.45 -3.59
CA ARG A 360 -1.35 21.78 -2.51
C ARG A 360 -2.22 21.57 -1.30
N VAL A 361 -1.88 20.55 -0.53
CA VAL A 361 -2.48 20.24 0.77
C VAL A 361 -1.46 20.56 1.85
N GLU A 362 -1.86 21.30 2.87
CA GLU A 362 -0.98 21.65 3.99
C GLU A 362 -1.57 21.14 5.30
N PHE A 363 -0.72 20.51 6.10
CA PHE A 363 -0.99 20.03 7.44
C PHE A 363 -0.17 20.84 8.43
N LEU A 364 -0.84 21.49 9.39
CA LEU A 364 -0.20 22.26 10.44
C LEU A 364 -0.37 21.55 11.77
N PHE A 365 0.72 21.45 12.51
CA PHE A 365 0.81 20.73 13.76
C PHE A 365 1.19 21.66 14.91
N GLY A 366 0.91 21.21 16.13
CA GLY A 366 1.52 21.75 17.33
C GLY A 366 2.98 21.31 17.48
N PRO A 367 3.68 21.87 18.48
CA PRO A 367 5.01 21.41 18.83
C PRO A 367 4.99 19.92 19.25
N PRO A 368 6.14 19.23 19.24
CA PRO A 368 6.26 17.88 19.78
C PRO A 368 5.72 17.82 21.21
N ASN A 369 4.84 16.87 21.51
CA ASN A 369 4.41 16.62 22.89
C ASN A 369 5.32 15.56 23.54
N PRO A 370 6.12 15.90 24.56
CA PRO A 370 7.08 14.97 25.17
C PRO A 370 6.43 13.87 26.03
N ASN A 371 5.15 13.99 26.43
CA ASN A 371 4.46 13.01 27.29
C ASN A 371 3.21 12.41 26.60
N PRO A 372 3.35 11.33 25.81
CA PRO A 372 2.20 10.67 25.19
C PRO A 372 1.24 10.02 26.20
N ASN A 373 1.79 9.53 27.34
CA ASN A 373 1.07 8.65 28.27
C ASN A 373 0.23 9.37 29.34
N GLU A 374 0.38 10.69 29.54
CA GLU A 374 -0.42 11.42 30.55
C GLU A 374 -1.86 11.73 30.09
N LEU A 375 -2.20 11.47 28.82
CA LEU A 375 -3.52 11.78 28.26
C LEU A 375 -4.41 10.56 28.00
N PHE A 376 -3.83 9.35 27.87
CA PHE A 376 -4.62 8.13 27.65
C PHE A 376 -5.25 7.56 28.93
N SER A 377 -4.91 8.08 30.11
CA SER A 377 -5.51 7.70 31.40
C SER A 377 -6.86 8.38 31.71
N GLY A 378 -7.34 9.30 30.86
CA GLY A 378 -8.54 10.10 31.11
C GLY A 378 -9.85 9.57 30.49
N LEU A 379 -9.82 8.47 29.75
CA LEU A 379 -11.00 7.90 29.06
C LEU A 379 -11.38 6.52 29.61
N THR A 380 -11.56 6.41 30.93
CA THR A 380 -12.48 5.41 31.48
C THR A 380 -13.89 5.97 31.40
N LEU A 381 -14.69 5.36 30.52
CA LEU A 381 -16.12 5.57 30.37
C LEU A 381 -16.81 5.49 31.75
N THR A 382 -17.37 6.60 32.20
CA THR A 382 -18.42 6.58 33.23
C THR A 382 -19.69 6.13 32.54
N ASP A 383 -20.15 4.91 32.84
CA ASP A 383 -21.49 4.45 32.52
C ASP A 383 -22.50 5.44 33.13
N GLY A 384 -23.21 6.15 32.25
CA GLY A 384 -24.41 6.90 32.61
C GLY A 384 -25.60 5.95 32.62
N SER A 385 -25.94 5.43 33.79
CA SER A 385 -27.26 4.83 34.04
C SER A 385 -28.29 5.95 34.12
N GLU A 386 -29.02 6.18 33.03
CA GLU A 386 -30.29 6.91 33.07
C GLU A 386 -31.38 5.94 33.54
N ASP A 387 -31.70 5.99 34.83
CA ASP A 387 -32.95 5.47 35.37
C ASP A 387 -34.10 6.40 34.93
N SER A 388 -34.96 5.88 34.05
CA SER A 388 -36.27 6.44 33.78
C SER A 388 -37.32 5.39 34.13
N ASP A 389 -37.85 5.44 35.35
CA ASP A 389 -39.11 4.77 35.65
C ASP A 389 -39.98 5.67 36.54
N CYS A 390 -40.99 6.27 35.90
CA CYS A 390 -42.10 6.97 36.54
C CYS A 390 -43.38 6.31 36.02
N GLY A 391 -44.15 5.68 36.91
CA GLY A 391 -45.44 5.09 36.53
C GLY A 391 -46.17 4.36 37.65
N ASP A 392 -46.75 5.14 38.57
CA ASP A 392 -48.02 4.94 39.29
C ASP A 392 -48.44 3.58 39.89
N GLY A 393 -48.85 3.64 41.17
CA GLY A 393 -49.65 2.59 41.79
C GLY A 393 -49.92 2.78 43.28
N CYS A 394 -50.66 3.83 43.65
CA CYS A 394 -51.20 4.00 45.00
C CYS A 394 -52.30 2.96 45.34
N ASN A 395 -52.29 2.54 46.60
CA ASN A 395 -53.42 2.20 47.48
C ASN A 395 -54.02 0.77 47.55
N SER A 396 -53.69 0.13 48.68
CA SER A 396 -54.61 -0.28 49.77
C SER A 396 -55.69 -1.36 49.54
N ASN A 397 -55.60 -2.40 50.39
CA ASN A 397 -56.70 -3.08 51.09
C ASN A 397 -57.92 -3.56 50.28
N ARG A 398 -57.91 -4.83 49.87
CA ARG A 398 -58.77 -5.92 50.41
C ARG A 398 -58.59 -7.20 49.63
#